data_AF-A0A6L8N063-F1
#
_entry.id   AF-A0A6L8N063-F1
#
_cell.length_a   1.000
_cell.length_b   1.000
_cell.length_c   1.000
_cell.angle_alpha   90.00
_cell.angle_beta   90.00
_cell.angle_gamma   90.00
#
_symmetry.space_group_name_H-M   'P 1'
#
loop_
_entity.id
_entity.type
_entity.pdbx_description
1 polymer ?
#
loop_
_entity_poly.entity_id
_entity_poly.type
_entity_poly.pdbx_seq_one_letter_code
_entity_poly.pdbx_strand_id
1 'polypeptide(L)'
;MTTPSPGPGNLQTSSQHSNQLGHNALQQAETGIKRSQQDVRTTMDGLIRAYGGKDGGAFQNLLNEWSGQVDQITARMREMMDALQRTGLAQNRTQSEIEELIAGAKAQHAQLGDSAYGALMGKKG
;
A
#
# COMPACT_ATOMS: atom_id res chain seq x y z
N MET A 1 19.57 -5.92 31.78
CA MET A 1 18.45 -6.17 30.85
C MET A 1 18.69 -5.32 29.62
N THR A 2 19.30 -5.88 28.59
CA THR A 2 19.52 -5.19 27.31
C THR A 2 18.23 -5.32 26.50
N THR A 3 17.56 -4.20 26.26
CA THR A 3 16.43 -4.14 25.34
C THR A 3 16.89 -4.67 23.98
N PRO A 4 16.20 -5.65 23.37
CA PRO A 4 16.56 -6.08 22.03
C PRO A 4 16.34 -4.88 21.10
N SER A 5 17.41 -4.43 20.47
CA SER A 5 17.34 -3.42 19.41
C SER A 5 16.34 -3.92 18.37
N PRO A 6 15.36 -3.11 17.93
CA PRO A 6 14.37 -3.55 16.96
C PRO A 6 15.13 -3.89 15.67
N GLY A 7 15.33 -5.18 15.45
CA GLY A 7 16.01 -5.65 14.26
C GLY A 7 15.30 -5.13 13.01
N PRO A 8 16.03 -4.93 11.89
CA PRO A 8 15.48 -4.37 10.66
C PRO A 8 14.19 -5.07 10.17
N GLY A 9 14.03 -6.37 10.47
CA GLY A 9 12.81 -7.12 10.14
C GLY A 9 11.52 -6.63 10.82
N ASN A 10 11.57 -6.02 12.01
CA ASN A 10 10.37 -5.61 12.74
C ASN A 10 9.77 -4.30 12.17
N LEU A 11 10.63 -3.35 11.81
CA LEU A 11 10.22 -2.11 11.14
C LEU A 11 9.71 -2.37 9.72
N GLN A 12 10.36 -3.29 9.01
CA GLN A 12 10.01 -3.63 7.62
C GLN A 12 8.67 -4.36 7.51
N THR A 13 8.43 -5.37 8.36
CA THR A 13 7.14 -6.07 8.44
C THR A 13 6.00 -5.12 8.81
N SER A 14 6.27 -4.19 9.74
CA SER A 14 5.31 -3.16 10.16
C SER A 14 4.95 -2.22 9.00
N SER A 15 5.93 -1.82 8.17
CA SER A 15 5.69 -0.97 7.00
C SER A 15 4.82 -1.64 5.93
N GLN A 16 5.04 -2.93 5.67
CA GLN A 16 4.20 -3.72 4.75
C GLN A 16 2.78 -3.86 5.28
N HIS A 17 2.63 -4.14 6.57
CA HIS A 17 1.34 -4.22 7.22
C HIS A 17 0.58 -2.89 7.11
N SER A 18 1.24 -1.76 7.37
CA SER A 18 0.65 -0.42 7.21
C SER A 18 0.22 -0.14 5.76
N ASN A 19 1.01 -0.55 4.77
CA ASN A 19 0.65 -0.41 3.36
C ASN A 19 -0.63 -1.21 3.02
N GLN A 20 -0.71 -2.45 3.51
CA GLN A 20 -1.88 -3.31 3.30
C GLN A 20 -3.14 -2.73 3.96
N LEU A 21 -3.01 -2.22 5.19
CA LEU A 21 -4.11 -1.54 5.88
C LEU A 21 -4.60 -0.31 5.12
N GLY A 22 -3.67 0.53 4.64
CA GLY A 22 -3.99 1.70 3.84
C GLY A 22 -4.71 1.34 2.54
N HIS A 23 -4.24 0.31 1.84
CA HIS A 23 -4.87 -0.19 0.63
C HIS A 23 -6.32 -0.65 0.89
N ASN A 24 -6.53 -1.46 1.93
CA ASN A 24 -7.86 -1.96 2.29
C ASN A 24 -8.81 -0.82 2.69
N ALA A 25 -8.31 0.19 3.40
CA ALA A 25 -9.09 1.37 3.78
C ALA A 25 -9.52 2.18 2.54
N LEU A 26 -8.62 2.40 1.58
CA LEU A 26 -8.94 3.07 0.31
C LEU A 26 -9.98 2.28 -0.50
N GLN A 27 -9.87 0.96 -0.54
CA GLN A 27 -10.83 0.10 -1.25
C GLN A 27 -12.24 0.15 -0.64
N GLN A 28 -12.33 0.15 0.69
CA GLN A 28 -13.60 0.32 1.40
C GLN A 28 -14.21 1.70 1.14
N ALA A 29 -13.39 2.75 1.19
CA ALA A 29 -13.82 4.11 0.89
C ALA A 29 -14.30 4.25 -0.56
N GLU A 30 -13.62 3.65 -1.54
CA GLU A 30 -14.07 3.64 -2.95
C GLU A 30 -15.45 3.00 -3.09
N THR A 31 -15.67 1.89 -2.38
CA THR A 31 -16.97 1.19 -2.38
C THR A 31 -18.07 2.07 -1.78
N GLY A 32 -17.77 2.77 -0.68
CA GLY A 32 -18.70 3.73 -0.06
C GLY A 32 -19.07 4.87 -1.01
N ILE A 33 -18.08 5.45 -1.68
CA ILE A 33 -18.29 6.54 -2.65
C ILE A 33 -19.18 6.08 -3.81
N LYS A 34 -18.92 4.90 -4.38
CA LYS A 34 -19.74 4.34 -5.46
C LYS A 34 -21.20 4.15 -5.03
N ARG A 35 -21.44 3.70 -3.79
CA ARG A 35 -22.79 3.60 -3.24
C ARG A 35 -23.45 4.97 -3.13
N SER A 36 -22.76 5.96 -2.57
CA SER A 36 -23.29 7.34 -2.48
C SER A 36 -23.60 7.94 -3.86
N GLN A 37 -22.78 7.66 -4.89
CA GLN A 37 -23.09 8.04 -6.27
C GLN A 37 -24.40 7.42 -6.78
N GLN A 38 -24.62 6.14 -6.49
CA GLN A 38 -25.85 5.46 -6.89
C GLN A 38 -27.08 6.01 -6.17
N ASP A 39 -26.96 6.29 -4.87
CA ASP A 39 -28.05 6.85 -4.06
C ASP A 39 -28.44 8.24 -4.57
N VAL A 40 -27.45 9.11 -4.83
CA VAL A 40 -27.68 10.45 -5.38
C VAL A 40 -28.34 10.39 -6.76
N ARG A 41 -27.89 9.50 -7.66
CA ARG A 41 -28.57 9.30 -8.96
C ARG A 41 -30.01 8.83 -8.80
N THR A 42 -30.27 7.90 -7.87
CA THR A 42 -31.62 7.38 -7.63
C THR A 42 -32.55 8.47 -7.10
N THR A 43 -32.07 9.28 -6.14
CA THR A 43 -32.82 10.44 -5.63
C THR A 43 -33.06 11.48 -6.73
N MET A 44 -32.08 11.70 -7.61
CA MET A 44 -32.19 12.59 -8.76
C MET A 44 -33.29 12.17 -9.74
N ASP A 45 -33.34 10.89 -10.13
CA ASP A 45 -34.36 10.40 -11.05
C ASP A 45 -35.79 10.59 -10.50
N GLY A 46 -35.94 10.57 -9.17
CA GLY A 46 -37.17 10.92 -8.48
C GLY A 46 -37.46 12.42 -8.49
N LEU A 47 -36.44 13.25 -8.19
CA LEU A 47 -36.57 14.71 -8.12
C LEU A 47 -36.81 15.37 -9.47
N ILE A 48 -36.17 14.93 -10.55
CA ILE A 48 -36.37 15.47 -11.91
C ILE A 48 -37.82 15.28 -12.37
N ARG A 49 -38.45 14.16 -12.00
CA ARG A 49 -39.87 13.92 -12.29
C ARG A 49 -40.79 14.88 -11.54
N ALA A 50 -40.36 15.36 -10.37
CA ALA A 50 -41.14 16.26 -9.51
C ALA A 50 -40.88 17.74 -9.79
N TYR A 51 -39.64 18.12 -10.13
CA TYR A 51 -39.20 19.49 -10.38
C TYR A 51 -39.05 19.74 -11.89
N GLY A 52 -40.18 19.99 -12.56
CA GLY A 52 -40.17 20.51 -13.93
C GLY A 52 -39.79 22.00 -13.97
N GLY A 53 -39.06 22.42 -15.01
CA GLY A 53 -38.74 23.84 -15.26
C GLY A 53 -37.32 24.27 -14.88
N LYS A 54 -37.13 25.57 -14.65
CA LYS A 54 -35.82 26.22 -14.44
C LYS A 54 -35.03 25.63 -13.26
N ASP A 55 -35.71 25.24 -12.18
CA ASP A 55 -35.09 24.73 -10.96
C ASP A 55 -34.52 23.32 -11.15
N GLY A 56 -35.19 22.48 -11.95
CA GLY A 56 -34.67 21.16 -12.33
C GLY A 56 -33.36 21.26 -13.11
N GLY A 57 -33.25 22.24 -14.02
CA GLY A 57 -32.02 22.49 -14.79
C GLY A 57 -30.84 22.95 -13.92
N ALA A 58 -31.07 23.87 -12.98
CA ALA A 58 -30.03 24.32 -12.05
C ALA A 58 -29.54 23.19 -11.13
N PHE A 59 -30.47 22.37 -10.62
CA PHE A 59 -30.13 21.21 -9.80
C PHE A 59 -29.36 20.14 -10.59
N GLN A 60 -29.72 19.91 -11.85
CA GLN A 60 -29.01 18.97 -12.72
C GLN A 60 -27.56 19.42 -13.01
N ASN A 61 -27.33 20.72 -13.19
CA ASN A 61 -25.97 21.26 -13.34
C ASN A 61 -25.12 21.03 -12.08
N LEU A 62 -25.68 21.31 -10.89
CA LEU A 62 -24.99 21.06 -9.62
C LEU A 62 -24.61 19.58 -9.46
N LEU A 63 -25.51 18.67 -9.85
CA LEU A 63 -25.24 17.23 -9.79
C LEU A 63 -24.16 16.78 -10.77
N ASN A 64 -24.13 17.34 -11.98
CA ASN A 64 -23.07 17.06 -12.94
C ASN A 64 -21.70 17.50 -12.40
N GLU A 65 -21.65 18.69 -11.79
CA GLU A 65 -20.42 19.19 -11.15
C GLU A 65 -20.00 18.30 -9.97
N TRP A 66 -20.94 17.93 -9.11
CA TRP A 66 -20.69 16.99 -8.01
C TRP A 66 -20.17 15.65 -8.51
N SER A 67 -20.81 15.05 -9.52
CA SER A 67 -20.37 13.77 -10.11
C SER A 67 -18.94 13.89 -10.64
N GLY A 68 -18.61 14.99 -11.33
CA GLY A 68 -17.26 15.23 -11.83
C GLY A 68 -16.21 15.33 -10.72
N GLN A 69 -16.53 15.98 -9.59
CA GLN A 69 -15.63 16.03 -8.43
C GLN A 69 -15.44 14.65 -7.80
N VAL A 70 -16.51 13.87 -7.66
CA VAL A 70 -16.42 12.51 -7.11
C VAL A 70 -15.58 11.60 -7.99
N ASP A 71 -15.69 11.72 -9.31
CA ASP A 71 -14.88 10.93 -10.25
C ASP A 71 -13.39 11.27 -10.12
N GLN A 72 -13.05 12.56 -9.95
CA GLN A 72 -11.67 12.99 -9.69
C GLN A 72 -11.12 12.44 -8.36
N ILE A 73 -11.91 12.48 -7.29
CA ILE A 73 -11.51 11.92 -5.98
C ILE A 73 -11.28 10.41 -6.11
N THR A 74 -12.20 9.71 -6.78
CA THR A 74 -12.12 8.27 -7.01
C THR A 74 -10.87 7.90 -7.82
N ALA A 75 -10.54 8.68 -8.85
CA ALA A 75 -9.32 8.48 -9.64
C ALA A 75 -8.06 8.61 -8.78
N ARG A 76 -7.95 9.68 -7.97
CA ARG A 76 -6.82 9.86 -7.05
C ARG A 76 -6.70 8.75 -6.01
N MET A 77 -7.81 8.22 -5.53
CA MET A 77 -7.80 7.06 -4.62
C MET A 77 -7.22 5.81 -5.29
N ARG A 78 -7.55 5.57 -6.57
CA ARG A 78 -6.96 4.47 -7.34
C ARG A 78 -5.47 4.64 -7.54
N GLU A 79 -5.02 5.85 -7.87
CA GLU A 79 -3.59 6.16 -7.98
C GLU A 79 -2.84 5.89 -6.66
N MET A 80 -3.44 6.24 -5.52
CA MET A 80 -2.86 5.94 -4.20
C MET A 80 -2.82 4.43 -3.91
N MET A 81 -3.87 3.67 -4.26
CA MET A 81 -3.85 2.21 -4.13
C MET A 81 -2.72 1.58 -4.96
N ASP A 82 -2.57 2.02 -6.22
CA ASP A 82 -1.49 1.57 -7.10
C ASP A 82 -0.10 1.94 -6.55
N ALA A 83 0.02 3.12 -5.93
CA ALA A 83 1.27 3.54 -5.30
C ALA A 83 1.62 2.68 -4.07
N LEU A 84 0.63 2.37 -3.23
CA LEU A 84 0.82 1.48 -2.07
C LEU A 84 1.20 0.06 -2.51
N GLN A 85 0.55 -0.46 -3.55
CA GLN A 85 0.88 -1.78 -4.10
C GLN A 85 2.29 -1.82 -4.68
N ARG A 86 2.68 -0.81 -5.47
CA ARG A 86 4.04 -0.67 -6.00
C ARG A 86 5.09 -0.57 -4.89
N THR A 87 4.78 0.18 -3.83
CA THR A 87 5.65 0.32 -2.67
C THR A 87 5.85 -1.02 -1.96
N GLY A 88 4.78 -1.79 -1.74
CA GLY A 88 4.86 -3.12 -1.15
C GLY A 88 5.70 -4.10 -1.97
N LEU A 89 5.55 -4.08 -3.30
CA LEU A 89 6.38 -4.91 -4.20
C LEU A 89 7.86 -4.51 -4.16
N ALA A 90 8.17 -3.22 -4.16
CA ALA A 90 9.54 -2.73 -4.04
C ALA A 90 10.18 -3.14 -2.70
N GLN A 91 9.43 -2.99 -1.59
CA GLN A 91 9.89 -3.43 -0.26
C GLN A 91 10.19 -4.93 -0.20
N ASN A 92 9.34 -5.77 -0.81
CA ASN A 92 9.60 -7.21 -0.90
C ASN A 92 10.87 -7.54 -1.68
N ARG A 93 11.11 -6.88 -2.84
CA ARG A 93 12.33 -7.10 -3.62
C ARG A 93 13.58 -6.74 -2.84
N THR A 94 13.60 -5.55 -2.24
CA THR A 94 14.72 -5.10 -1.41
C THR A 94 14.94 -6.05 -0.22
N GLN A 95 13.88 -6.63 0.34
CA GLN A 95 14.01 -7.64 1.38
C GLN A 95 14.75 -8.88 0.89
N SER A 96 14.34 -9.45 -0.23
CA SER A 96 14.98 -10.63 -0.80
C SER A 96 16.45 -10.39 -1.11
N GLU A 97 16.79 -9.22 -1.67
CA GLU A 97 18.18 -8.83 -1.95
C GLU A 97 19.03 -8.73 -0.66
N ILE A 98 18.48 -8.14 0.41
CA ILE A 98 19.17 -8.05 1.70
C ILE A 98 19.36 -9.44 2.32
N GLU A 99 18.35 -10.30 2.25
CA GLU A 99 18.42 -11.67 2.78
C GLU A 99 19.49 -12.50 2.05
N GLU A 100 19.57 -12.40 0.73
CA GLU A 100 20.61 -13.03 -0.08
C GLU A 100 22.02 -12.50 0.28
N LEU A 101 22.18 -11.18 0.42
CA LEU A 101 23.44 -10.57 0.84
C LEU A 101 23.88 -11.05 2.23
N ILE A 102 22.96 -11.12 3.20
CA ILE A 102 23.24 -11.62 4.55
C ILE A 102 23.60 -13.11 4.50
N ALA A 103 22.88 -13.92 3.72
CA ALA A 103 23.16 -15.34 3.57
C ALA A 103 24.55 -15.57 2.95
N GLY A 104 24.89 -14.83 1.90
CA GLY A 104 26.21 -14.85 1.27
C GLY A 104 27.33 -14.44 2.23
N ALA A 105 27.14 -13.34 2.97
CA ALA A 105 28.11 -12.87 3.96
C ALA A 105 28.32 -13.90 5.09
N LYS A 106 27.25 -14.55 5.56
CA LYS A 106 27.34 -15.64 6.56
C LYS A 106 28.12 -16.84 6.02
N ALA A 107 27.86 -17.26 4.78
CA ALA A 107 28.57 -18.36 4.15
C ALA A 107 30.07 -18.05 4.00
N GLN A 108 30.41 -16.84 3.54
CA GLN A 108 31.79 -16.38 3.42
C GLN A 108 32.50 -16.33 4.78
N HIS A 109 31.84 -15.82 5.82
CA HIS A 109 32.40 -15.75 7.16
C HIS A 109 32.64 -17.15 7.75
N ALA A 110 31.72 -18.10 7.55
CA ALA A 110 31.90 -19.48 7.98
C ALA A 110 33.11 -20.12 7.30
N GLN A 111 33.27 -19.91 5.99
CA GLN A 111 34.42 -20.41 5.23
C GLN A 111 35.75 -19.82 5.71
N LEU A 112 35.80 -18.51 5.98
CA LEU A 112 36.99 -17.85 6.53
C LEU A 112 37.33 -18.36 7.93
N GLY A 113 36.32 -18.57 8.79
CA GLY A 113 36.50 -19.12 10.13
C GLY A 113 37.07 -20.55 10.11
N ASP A 114 36.54 -21.41 9.24
CA ASP A 114 37.03 -22.78 9.06
C ASP A 114 38.47 -22.79 8.52
N SER A 115 38.76 -21.92 7.55
CA SER A 115 40.11 -21.74 6.99
C SER A 115 41.12 -21.27 8.05
N ALA A 116 40.74 -20.30 8.89
CA ALA A 116 41.57 -19.79 9.95
C ALA A 116 41.80 -20.84 11.05
N TYR A 117 40.77 -21.60 11.41
CA TYR A 117 40.87 -22.68 12.38
C TYR A 117 41.79 -23.80 11.89
N GLY A 118 41.65 -24.22 10.62
CA GLY A 118 42.54 -25.20 9.99
C GLY A 118 44.00 -24.75 9.94
N ALA A 119 44.27 -23.48 9.62
CA ALA A 119 45.61 -22.92 9.61
C ALA A 119 46.25 -22.89 11.02
N LEU A 120 45.46 -22.65 12.06
CA LEU A 120 45.93 -22.61 13.44
C LEU A 120 46.22 -24.01 14.00
N MET A 121 45.41 -25.00 13.61
CA MET A 121 45.55 -26.41 14.04
C MET A 121 46.62 -27.17 13.23
N GLY A 122 46.89 -26.78 11.98
CA GLY A 122 47.92 -27.37 11.13
C GLY A 122 49.35 -26.91 11.44
N LYS A 123 49.54 -25.85 12.25
CA LYS A 123 50.87 -25.27 12.55
C LYS A 123 51.57 -25.89 13.78
N LYS A 124 51.17 -27.09 14.21
CA LYS A 124 51.78 -27.83 15.35
C LYS A 124 52.61 -29.06 14.91
N GLY A 125 53.26 -28.99 13.76
CA GLY A 125 54.27 -29.96 13.30
C GLY A 125 55.67 -29.39 13.43
#